data_AF-A0A091UXL3-F1
#
_entry.id   AF-A0A091UXL3-F1
#
_cell.length_a   1.000
_cell.length_b   1.000
_cell.length_c   1.000
_cell.angle_alpha   90.00
_cell.angle_beta   90.00
_cell.angle_gamma   90.00
#
_symmetry.space_group_name_H-M   'P 1'
#
loop_
_entity.id
_entity.type
_entity.pdbx_description
1 polymer ?
#
loop_
_entity_poly.entity_id
_entity_poly.type
_entity_poly.pdbx_seq_one_letter_code
_entity_poly.pdbx_strand_id
1 'polypeptide(L)'
;FVRWQRGERPDGRDSLAHQVAPETHWPELRVLVLVVSGEKKQVGSTAGMQTSVDTSPLLKHRAEVVVPERLALMIRHIHERDFEGFGQLTMQDSNQFHATCLDTFPPIFYLNDLSRHIIALAHRFNAHHGRTKVAYTFDAGPNAVIFTLADTVAEFVEVVRRSFP
;
A
#
# COMPACT_ATOMS: atom_id res chain seq x y z
N PHE A 1 -2.78 13.56 -5.60
CA PHE A 1 -1.67 12.86 -4.93
C PHE A 1 -0.94 13.80 -4.00
N VAL A 2 -0.55 13.33 -2.81
CA VAL A 2 0.08 14.14 -1.76
C VAL A 2 1.27 13.37 -1.20
N ARG A 3 2.36 14.09 -0.89
CA ARG A 3 3.52 13.58 -0.15
C ARG A 3 3.55 14.25 1.22
N TRP A 4 3.75 13.46 2.27
CA TRP A 4 4.17 14.00 3.57
C TRP A 4 5.70 13.99 3.63
N GLN A 5 6.30 15.16 3.80
CA GLN A 5 7.73 15.30 4.07
C GLN A 5 7.98 15.14 5.57
N ARG A 6 8.91 14.26 5.95
CA ARG A 6 9.20 13.98 7.37
C ARG A 6 9.67 15.19 8.17
N GLY A 7 10.35 16.14 7.50
CA GLY A 7 11.04 17.26 8.14
C GLY A 7 12.37 16.84 8.77
N GLU A 8 13.22 17.81 9.03
CA GLU A 8 14.54 17.65 9.68
C GLU A 8 14.65 18.53 10.93
N ARG A 9 13.77 19.53 11.08
CA ARG A 9 13.81 20.43 12.23
C ARG A 9 13.21 19.76 13.47
N PRO A 10 13.88 19.85 14.64
CA PRO A 10 13.34 19.33 15.90
C PRO A 10 12.01 19.96 16.33
N ASP A 11 11.70 21.17 15.86
CA ASP A 11 10.43 21.86 16.14
C ASP A 11 9.28 21.41 15.24
N GLY A 12 9.52 20.47 14.31
CA GLY A 12 8.52 19.87 13.43
C GLY A 12 7.95 20.80 12.36
N ARG A 13 8.44 22.04 12.23
CA ARG A 13 7.84 23.06 11.35
C ARG A 13 7.99 22.77 9.86
N ASP A 14 8.91 21.88 9.49
CA ASP A 14 9.13 21.44 8.11
C ASP A 14 8.58 20.03 7.84
N SER A 15 7.84 19.44 8.79
CA SER A 15 7.11 18.18 8.62
C SER A 15 5.73 18.46 8.06
N LEU A 16 5.62 18.61 6.73
CA LEU A 16 4.43 19.13 6.06
C LEU A 16 3.98 18.27 4.88
N ALA A 17 2.70 18.40 4.54
CA ALA A 17 2.13 17.82 3.35
C ALA A 17 2.34 18.74 2.14
N HIS A 18 2.74 18.15 1.01
CA HIS A 18 2.92 18.84 -0.27
C HIS A 18 2.15 18.10 -1.36
N GLN A 19 1.42 18.85 -2.18
CA GLN A 19 0.74 18.29 -3.35
C GLN A 19 1.79 17.82 -4.37
N VAL A 20 1.69 16.56 -4.79
CA VAL A 20 2.52 15.99 -5.88
C VAL A 20 1.85 16.19 -7.22
N ALA A 21 0.55 15.92 -7.30
CA ALA A 21 -0.26 16.21 -8.48
C ALA A 21 -1.72 16.45 -8.07
N PRO A 22 -2.47 17.32 -8.77
CA PRO A 22 -3.89 17.56 -8.50
C PRO A 22 -4.75 16.32 -8.82
N GLU A 23 -5.98 16.32 -8.35
CA GLU A 23 -6.99 15.28 -8.62
C GLU A 23 -7.32 15.13 -10.11
N THR A 24 -7.19 16.22 -10.88
CA THR A 24 -7.37 16.22 -12.33
C THR A 24 -6.20 15.57 -13.08
N HIS A 25 -5.09 15.26 -12.39
CA HIS A 25 -3.89 14.73 -13.02
C HIS A 25 -4.06 13.30 -13.53
N TRP A 26 -4.85 12.44 -12.89
CA TRP A 26 -4.97 11.03 -13.32
C TRP A 26 -6.43 10.55 -13.27
N PRO A 27 -7.29 11.06 -14.17
CA PRO A 27 -8.73 10.85 -14.11
C PRO A 27 -9.17 9.41 -14.39
N GLU A 28 -8.31 8.56 -14.94
CA GLU A 28 -8.57 7.14 -15.17
C GLU A 28 -8.30 6.27 -13.94
N LEU A 29 -7.51 6.74 -12.97
CA LEU A 29 -7.18 5.97 -11.78
C LEU A 29 -8.44 5.73 -10.93
N ARG A 30 -8.59 4.51 -10.43
CA ARG A 30 -9.71 4.07 -9.61
C ARG A 30 -9.19 3.39 -8.34
N VAL A 31 -9.96 3.54 -7.28
CA VAL A 31 -9.70 2.94 -5.97
C VAL A 31 -10.91 2.11 -5.60
N LEU A 32 -10.69 0.84 -5.28
CA LEU A 32 -11.70 -0.07 -4.75
C LEU A 32 -11.29 -0.46 -3.32
N VAL A 33 -12.26 -0.57 -2.42
CA VAL A 33 -12.00 -1.04 -1.05
C VAL A 33 -12.76 -2.34 -0.84
N LEU A 34 -12.01 -3.42 -0.65
CA LEU A 34 -12.55 -4.73 -0.31
C LEU A 34 -12.55 -4.85 1.22
N VAL A 35 -13.72 -4.68 1.81
CA VAL A 35 -13.91 -4.79 3.26
C VAL A 35 -13.97 -6.26 3.64
N VAL A 36 -12.91 -6.75 4.27
CA VAL A 36 -12.67 -8.17 4.58
C VAL A 36 -13.23 -8.56 5.95
N SER A 37 -13.17 -7.64 6.92
CA SER A 37 -13.74 -7.84 8.25
C SER A 37 -13.95 -6.49 8.93
N GLY A 38 -15.03 -6.38 9.72
CA GLY A 38 -15.30 -5.25 10.61
C GLY A 38 -14.73 -5.44 12.02
N GLU A 39 -14.02 -6.54 12.28
CA GLU A 39 -13.47 -6.84 13.59
C GLU A 39 -12.41 -5.83 14.03
N LYS A 40 -12.38 -5.58 15.33
CA LYS A 40 -11.50 -4.58 15.95
C LYS A 40 -10.05 -5.02 15.78
N LYS A 41 -9.19 -4.10 15.34
CA LYS A 41 -7.73 -4.32 15.24
C LYS A 41 -7.19 -4.85 16.57
N GLN A 42 -6.43 -5.95 16.54
CA GLN A 42 -5.81 -6.49 17.75
C GLN A 42 -4.78 -5.53 18.36
N VAL A 43 -4.01 -4.84 17.51
CA VAL A 43 -3.06 -3.81 17.90
C VAL A 43 -3.41 -2.51 17.18
N GLY A 44 -3.56 -1.42 17.95
CA GLY A 44 -3.78 -0.09 17.39
C GLY A 44 -2.51 0.44 16.72
N SER A 45 -2.66 1.20 15.63
CA SER A 45 -1.54 1.66 14.81
C SER A 45 -0.47 2.44 15.59
N THR A 46 -0.86 3.27 16.58
CA THR A 46 0.07 4.05 17.41
C THR A 46 0.96 3.17 18.28
N ALA A 47 0.37 2.20 18.99
CA ALA A 47 1.16 1.27 19.81
C ALA A 47 2.01 0.34 18.93
N GLY A 48 1.44 -0.12 17.81
CA GLY A 48 2.14 -0.99 16.87
C GLY A 48 3.37 -0.32 16.26
N MET A 49 3.24 0.91 15.74
CA MET A 49 4.36 1.61 15.12
C MET A 49 5.49 1.88 16.11
N GLN A 50 5.17 2.24 17.36
CA GLN A 50 6.19 2.47 18.39
C GLN A 50 6.95 1.17 18.70
N THR A 51 6.21 0.07 18.90
CA THR A 51 6.83 -1.23 19.15
C THR A 51 7.73 -1.66 18.00
N SER A 52 7.31 -1.41 16.75
CA SER A 52 8.15 -1.69 15.57
C SER A 52 9.41 -0.83 15.53
N VAL A 53 9.34 0.46 15.89
CA VAL A 53 10.53 1.32 16.01
C VAL A 53 11.50 0.77 17.04
N ASP A 54 10.99 0.28 18.16
CA ASP A 54 11.81 -0.18 19.29
C ASP A 54 12.42 -1.56 19.04
N THR A 55 11.81 -2.40 18.20
CA THR A 55 12.16 -3.84 18.12
C THR A 55 12.45 -4.39 16.73
N SER A 56 12.04 -3.73 15.64
CA SER A 56 12.27 -4.22 14.27
C SER A 56 13.54 -3.60 13.65
N PRO A 57 14.65 -4.35 13.54
CA PRO A 57 15.82 -3.87 12.80
C PRO A 57 15.51 -3.64 11.31
N LEU A 58 14.54 -4.36 10.73
CA LEU A 58 14.13 -4.15 9.34
C LEU A 58 13.44 -2.81 9.13
N LEU A 59 12.71 -2.30 10.12
CA LEU A 59 12.06 -0.98 10.01
C LEU A 59 13.09 0.15 9.89
N LYS A 60 14.20 0.06 10.63
CA LYS A 60 15.30 1.04 10.52
C LYS A 60 15.86 1.08 9.10
N HIS A 61 16.21 -0.08 8.55
CA HIS A 61 16.72 -0.17 7.18
C HIS A 61 15.70 0.33 6.14
N ARG A 62 14.42 -0.02 6.31
CA ARG A 62 13.33 0.48 5.46
C ARG A 62 13.27 2.01 5.45
N ALA A 63 13.33 2.63 6.62
CA ALA A 63 13.23 4.09 6.75
C ALA A 63 14.46 4.82 6.18
N GLU A 64 15.66 4.31 6.43
CA GLU A 64 16.92 4.97 6.06
C GLU A 64 17.27 4.76 4.58
N VAL A 65 16.98 3.59 4.02
CA VAL A 65 17.48 3.18 2.69
C VAL A 65 16.35 3.03 1.68
N VAL A 66 15.29 2.31 2.04
CA VAL A 66 14.28 1.88 1.04
C VAL A 66 13.29 2.99 0.72
N VAL A 67 12.70 3.63 1.73
CA VAL A 67 11.64 4.64 1.54
C VAL A 67 12.11 5.85 0.73
N PRO A 68 13.31 6.42 0.92
CA PRO A 68 13.78 7.54 0.10
C PRO A 68 13.80 7.26 -1.40
N GLU A 69 14.30 6.08 -1.80
CA GLU A 69 14.34 5.65 -3.21
C GLU A 69 12.93 5.44 -3.75
N ARG A 70 12.09 4.68 -3.03
CA ARG A 70 10.71 4.43 -3.44
C ARG A 70 9.88 5.70 -3.55
N LEU A 71 10.11 6.68 -2.69
CA LEU A 71 9.40 7.96 -2.74
C LEU A 71 9.71 8.70 -4.05
N ALA A 72 10.99 8.75 -4.45
CA ALA A 72 11.39 9.36 -5.71
C ALA A 72 10.78 8.64 -6.92
N LEU A 73 10.82 7.30 -6.93
CA LEU A 73 10.21 6.48 -7.98
C LEU A 73 8.69 6.67 -8.05
N MET A 74 8.00 6.65 -6.92
CA MET A 74 6.55 6.82 -6.85
C MET A 74 6.11 8.18 -7.40
N ILE A 75 6.81 9.25 -7.02
CA ILE A 75 6.56 10.60 -7.56
C ILE A 75 6.70 10.61 -9.08
N ARG A 76 7.74 9.97 -9.62
CA ARG A 76 7.95 9.83 -11.06
C ARG A 76 6.80 9.07 -11.73
N HIS A 77 6.44 7.89 -11.23
CA HIS A 77 5.34 7.08 -11.79
C HIS A 77 4.00 7.83 -11.76
N ILE A 78 3.75 8.63 -10.72
CA ILE A 78 2.57 9.50 -10.65
C ILE A 78 2.61 10.55 -11.76
N HIS A 79 3.72 11.28 -11.92
CA HIS A 79 3.83 12.32 -12.95
C HIS A 79 3.71 11.74 -14.37
N GLU A 80 4.31 10.58 -14.62
CA GLU A 80 4.30 9.89 -15.91
C GLU A 80 2.99 9.12 -16.18
N ARG A 81 2.08 9.02 -15.18
CA ARG A 81 0.89 8.16 -15.22
C ARG A 81 1.22 6.70 -15.57
N ASP A 82 2.39 6.24 -15.13
CA ASP A 82 2.84 4.87 -15.32
C ASP A 82 2.18 3.97 -14.27
N PHE A 83 1.05 3.38 -14.64
CA PHE A 83 0.29 2.50 -13.75
C PHE A 83 1.08 1.23 -13.39
N GLU A 84 1.91 0.71 -14.28
CA GLU A 84 2.66 -0.52 -14.03
C GLU A 84 3.71 -0.29 -12.95
N GLY A 85 4.55 0.75 -13.11
CA GLY A 85 5.52 1.14 -12.09
C GLY A 85 4.85 1.57 -10.78
N PHE A 86 3.79 2.38 -10.84
CA PHE A 86 2.98 2.76 -9.68
C PHE A 86 2.44 1.53 -8.93
N GLY A 87 1.86 0.59 -9.66
CA GLY A 87 1.19 -0.59 -9.09
C GLY A 87 2.17 -1.56 -8.46
N GLN A 88 3.28 -1.87 -9.14
CA GLN A 88 4.34 -2.72 -8.60
C GLN A 88 4.94 -2.14 -7.32
N LEU A 89 5.27 -0.84 -7.34
CA LEU A 89 5.86 -0.17 -6.19
C LEU A 89 4.90 -0.10 -5.00
N THR A 90 3.61 0.14 -5.26
CA THR A 90 2.55 0.12 -4.24
C THR A 90 2.46 -1.24 -3.55
N MET A 91 2.42 -2.34 -4.32
CA MET A 91 2.36 -3.70 -3.76
C MET A 91 3.62 -4.05 -2.96
N GLN A 92 4.79 -3.71 -3.48
CA GLN A 92 6.07 -3.93 -2.79
C GLN A 92 6.17 -3.14 -1.48
N ASP A 93 5.61 -1.94 -1.43
CA ASP A 93 5.62 -1.11 -0.23
C ASP A 93 4.63 -1.58 0.83
N SER A 94 3.42 -1.96 0.42
CA SER A 94 2.47 -2.64 1.28
C SER A 94 3.10 -3.89 1.91
N ASN A 95 3.71 -4.76 1.10
CA ASN A 95 4.32 -6.00 1.58
C ASN A 95 5.45 -5.75 2.57
N GLN A 96 6.34 -4.78 2.29
CA GLN A 96 7.46 -4.50 3.18
C GLN A 96 7.01 -3.84 4.49
N PHE A 97 5.95 -3.02 4.48
CA PHE A 97 5.33 -2.53 5.71
C PHE A 97 4.86 -3.70 6.60
N HIS A 98 4.09 -4.65 6.04
CA HIS A 98 3.66 -5.83 6.81
C HIS A 98 4.82 -6.76 7.20
N ALA A 99 5.90 -6.80 6.43
CA ALA A 99 7.12 -7.51 6.83
C ALA A 99 7.78 -6.89 8.07
N THR A 100 7.84 -5.56 8.18
CA THR A 100 8.33 -4.89 9.40
C THR A 100 7.40 -5.10 10.60
N CYS A 101 6.09 -5.24 10.37
CA CYS A 101 5.14 -5.63 11.41
C CYS A 101 5.42 -7.07 11.91
N LEU A 102 5.75 -7.98 11.00
CA LEU A 102 6.11 -9.36 11.33
C LEU A 102 7.46 -9.47 12.06
N ASP A 103 8.41 -8.59 11.75
CA ASP A 103 9.73 -8.49 12.39
C ASP A 103 9.70 -7.79 13.76
N THR A 104 8.59 -7.17 14.13
CA THR A 104 8.36 -6.57 15.45
C THR A 104 8.29 -7.65 16.54
N PHE A 105 8.68 -7.36 17.78
CA PHE A 105 8.56 -8.29 18.90
C PHE A 105 7.73 -7.71 20.07
N PRO A 106 6.58 -8.33 20.45
CA PRO A 106 5.90 -9.45 19.77
C PRO A 106 5.43 -9.11 18.34
N PRO A 107 5.30 -10.11 17.45
CA PRO A 107 4.93 -9.88 16.04
C PRO A 107 3.53 -9.31 15.90
N ILE A 108 3.36 -8.41 14.94
CA ILE A 108 2.08 -7.77 14.63
C ILE A 108 1.53 -8.37 13.33
N PHE A 109 0.31 -8.91 13.39
CA PHE A 109 -0.40 -9.48 12.25
C PHE A 109 -1.63 -8.63 11.90
N TYR A 110 -1.53 -7.84 10.84
CA TYR A 110 -2.68 -7.13 10.29
C TYR A 110 -3.40 -7.92 9.19
N LEU A 111 -2.65 -8.71 8.42
CA LEU A 111 -3.18 -9.49 7.30
C LEU A 111 -3.70 -10.85 7.75
N ASN A 112 -4.93 -11.17 7.36
CA ASN A 112 -5.53 -12.49 7.58
C ASN A 112 -5.48 -13.34 6.31
N ASP A 113 -6.09 -14.53 6.34
CA ASP A 113 -6.11 -15.43 5.18
C ASP A 113 -6.84 -14.82 3.98
N LEU A 114 -7.89 -14.06 4.22
CA LEU A 114 -8.63 -13.40 3.14
C LEU A 114 -7.78 -12.29 2.49
N SER A 115 -7.00 -11.53 3.27
CA SER A 115 -5.99 -10.60 2.73
C SER A 115 -4.99 -11.33 1.81
N ARG A 116 -4.49 -12.50 2.23
CA ARG A 116 -3.57 -13.34 1.44
C ARG A 116 -4.21 -13.87 0.16
N HIS A 117 -5.48 -14.25 0.20
CA HIS A 117 -6.23 -14.67 -0.99
C HIS A 117 -6.39 -13.51 -1.99
N ILE A 118 -6.66 -12.29 -1.52
CA ILE A 118 -6.75 -11.10 -2.39
C ILE A 118 -5.39 -10.79 -3.03
N ILE A 119 -4.29 -10.90 -2.29
CA ILE A 119 -2.92 -10.76 -2.84
C ILE A 119 -2.69 -11.77 -3.98
N ALA A 120 -3.04 -13.04 -3.74
CA ALA A 120 -2.87 -14.09 -4.73
C ALA A 120 -3.76 -13.85 -5.97
N LEU A 121 -5.00 -13.37 -5.77
CA LEU A 121 -5.94 -13.05 -6.84
C LEU A 121 -5.41 -11.93 -7.74
N ALA A 122 -4.92 -10.84 -7.14
CA ALA A 122 -4.35 -9.71 -7.88
C ALA A 122 -3.14 -10.14 -8.75
N HIS A 123 -2.24 -10.96 -8.21
CA HIS A 123 -1.10 -11.50 -8.96
C HIS A 123 -1.55 -12.43 -10.10
N ARG A 124 -2.53 -13.32 -9.86
CA ARG A 124 -3.10 -14.16 -10.92
C ARG A 124 -3.77 -13.34 -12.02
N PHE A 125 -4.50 -12.29 -11.65
CA PHE A 125 -5.16 -11.40 -12.60
C PHE A 125 -4.15 -10.66 -13.48
N ASN A 126 -3.07 -10.12 -12.88
CA ASN A 126 -1.99 -9.48 -13.63
C ASN A 126 -1.26 -10.47 -14.54
N ALA A 127 -0.95 -11.67 -14.04
CA ALA A 127 -0.29 -12.73 -14.82
C ALA A 127 -1.14 -13.16 -16.02
N HIS A 128 -2.47 -13.31 -15.84
CA HIS A 128 -3.39 -13.63 -16.93
C HIS A 128 -3.34 -12.60 -18.07
N HIS A 129 -3.17 -11.32 -17.72
CA HIS A 129 -3.09 -10.22 -18.68
C HIS A 129 -1.68 -9.93 -19.20
N GLY A 130 -0.66 -10.61 -18.67
CA GLY A 130 0.75 -10.38 -19.03
C GLY A 130 1.30 -9.00 -18.61
N ARG A 131 0.57 -8.24 -17.79
CA ARG A 131 0.98 -6.91 -17.31
C ARG A 131 0.27 -6.53 -16.01
N THR A 132 0.80 -5.54 -15.31
CA THR A 132 0.19 -5.01 -14.08
C THR A 132 -1.06 -4.19 -14.40
N LYS A 133 -2.26 -4.74 -14.17
CA LYS A 133 -3.56 -4.06 -14.34
C LYS A 133 -4.25 -3.71 -13.01
N VAL A 134 -3.87 -4.40 -11.93
CA VAL A 134 -4.35 -4.12 -10.56
C VAL A 134 -3.19 -4.12 -9.58
N ALA A 135 -3.30 -3.30 -8.54
CA ALA A 135 -2.33 -3.25 -7.45
C ALA A 135 -3.06 -3.20 -6.12
N TYR A 136 -2.62 -4.00 -5.15
CA TYR A 136 -3.15 -3.98 -3.80
C TYR A 136 -2.26 -3.15 -2.87
N THR A 137 -2.87 -2.59 -1.84
CA THR A 137 -2.21 -2.12 -0.63
C THR A 137 -3.07 -2.40 0.60
N PHE A 138 -2.42 -2.56 1.74
CA PHE A 138 -3.06 -2.83 3.02
C PHE A 138 -2.45 -1.92 4.08
N ASP A 139 -3.28 -1.18 4.79
CA ASP A 139 -2.87 -0.42 5.98
C ASP A 139 -2.80 -1.34 7.21
N ALA A 140 -2.90 -0.78 8.41
CA ALA A 140 -2.98 -1.51 9.67
C ALA A 140 -4.33 -2.23 9.83
N GLY A 141 -4.64 -3.21 8.98
CA GLY A 141 -5.83 -4.06 9.03
C GLY A 141 -5.97 -4.96 7.79
N PRO A 142 -6.99 -5.85 7.76
CA PRO A 142 -7.11 -6.86 6.72
C PRO A 142 -7.77 -6.38 5.42
N ASN A 143 -8.36 -5.18 5.42
CA ASN A 143 -9.06 -4.62 4.27
C ASN A 143 -8.07 -4.31 3.15
N ALA A 144 -8.40 -4.77 1.94
CA ALA A 144 -7.58 -4.49 0.76
C ALA A 144 -8.05 -3.21 0.09
N VAL A 145 -7.12 -2.32 -0.21
CA VAL A 145 -7.32 -1.22 -1.14
C VAL A 145 -6.72 -1.63 -2.47
N ILE A 146 -7.51 -1.58 -3.53
CA ILE A 146 -7.10 -1.93 -4.88
C ILE A 146 -7.04 -0.68 -5.74
N PHE A 147 -5.88 -0.40 -6.32
CA PHE A 147 -5.72 0.55 -7.40
C PHE A 147 -5.84 -0.17 -8.74
N THR A 148 -6.54 0.46 -9.67
CA THR A 148 -6.67 0.01 -11.06
C THR A 148 -7.04 1.19 -11.96
N LEU A 149 -7.10 0.99 -13.27
CA LEU A 149 -7.61 1.98 -14.22
C LEU A 149 -9.08 1.70 -14.56
N ALA A 150 -9.79 2.74 -15.02
CA ALA A 150 -11.22 2.71 -15.27
C ALA A 150 -11.67 1.57 -16.21
N ASP A 151 -10.86 1.22 -17.20
CA ASP A 151 -11.12 0.15 -18.17
C ASP A 151 -11.09 -1.27 -17.55
N THR A 152 -10.43 -1.42 -16.41
CA THR A 152 -10.21 -2.72 -15.74
C THR A 152 -11.20 -2.98 -14.61
N VAL A 153 -11.88 -1.93 -14.10
CA VAL A 153 -12.76 -2.03 -12.92
C VAL A 153 -13.82 -3.11 -13.06
N ALA A 154 -14.59 -3.10 -14.16
CA ALA A 154 -15.73 -4.00 -14.32
C ALA A 154 -15.31 -5.47 -14.31
N GLU A 155 -14.23 -5.77 -15.02
CA GLU A 155 -13.65 -7.12 -15.10
C GLU A 155 -13.15 -7.58 -13.72
N PHE A 156 -12.36 -6.74 -13.03
CA PHE A 156 -11.78 -7.12 -11.75
C PHE A 156 -12.84 -7.31 -10.66
N VAL A 157 -13.88 -6.46 -10.63
CA VAL A 157 -15.00 -6.61 -9.69
C VAL A 157 -15.74 -7.93 -9.90
N GLU A 158 -15.97 -8.34 -11.14
CA GLU A 158 -16.60 -9.62 -11.45
C GLU A 158 -15.73 -10.81 -10.98
N VAL A 159 -14.42 -10.73 -11.21
CA VAL A 159 -13.46 -11.74 -10.71
C VAL A 159 -13.47 -11.82 -9.18
N VAL A 160 -13.52 -10.69 -8.48
CA VAL A 160 -13.64 -10.64 -7.01
C VAL A 160 -14.94 -11.28 -6.55
N ARG A 161 -16.09 -10.94 -7.13
CA ARG A 161 -17.40 -11.52 -6.76
C ARG A 161 -17.45 -13.04 -6.92
N ARG A 162 -16.81 -13.58 -7.96
CA ARG A 162 -16.75 -15.04 -8.17
C ARG A 162 -15.79 -15.73 -7.21
N SER A 163 -14.74 -15.03 -6.77
CA SER A 163 -13.73 -15.58 -5.86
C SER A 163 -14.17 -15.53 -4.39
N PHE A 164 -15.02 -14.56 -4.05
CA PHE A 164 -15.53 -14.31 -2.70
C PHE A 164 -17.04 -14.05 -2.77
N PRO A 165 -17.86 -15.11 -2.92
CA PRO A 165 -19.32 -14.98 -3.01
C PRO A 165 -19.96 -14.55 -1.68
#